data_AF-A0A6B0HLZ3-F1
#
_entry.id   AF-A0A6B0HLZ3-F1
#
_cell.length_a   1.000
_cell.length_b   1.000
_cell.length_c   1.000
_cell.angle_alpha   90.00
_cell.angle_beta   90.00
_cell.angle_gamma   90.00
#
_symmetry.space_group_name_H-M   'P 1'
#
loop_
_entity.id
_entity.type
_entity.pdbx_description
1 polymer ?
#
loop_
_entity_poly.entity_id
_entity_poly.type
_entity_poly.pdbx_seq_one_letter_code
_entity_poly.pdbx_strand_id
1 'polypeptide(L)' 'MDDDMLDDQRRLVELIEEEGWDVTDLEISAYDSPWSDEDDPEATVTITARKPYESDGEGGEDDENPFRFK' A
#
# COMPACT_ATOMS: atom_id res chain seq x y z
N MET A 1 -14.48 -19.45 -2.03
CA MET A 1 -13.42 -18.50 -1.65
C MET A 1 -12.67 -19.21 -0.56
N ASP A 2 -11.48 -19.67 -0.90
CA ASP A 2 -10.64 -20.57 -0.14
C ASP A 2 -10.17 -19.88 1.15
N ASP A 3 -10.37 -20.53 2.29
CA ASP A 3 -10.04 -19.99 3.63
C ASP A 3 -8.56 -19.57 3.71
N ASP A 4 -7.66 -20.31 3.04
CA ASP A 4 -6.23 -20.00 2.94
C ASP A 4 -5.95 -18.64 2.28
N MET A 5 -6.72 -18.26 1.25
CA MET A 5 -6.53 -16.99 0.54
C MET A 5 -6.91 -15.78 1.43
N LEU A 6 -7.89 -15.97 2.32
CA LEU A 6 -8.29 -14.96 3.30
C LEU A 6 -7.28 -14.85 4.45
N ASP A 7 -6.65 -15.96 4.84
CA ASP A 7 -5.59 -15.97 5.85
C ASP A 7 -4.34 -15.24 5.34
N ASP A 8 -3.94 -15.50 4.08
CA ASP A 8 -2.84 -14.81 3.41
C ASP A 8 -3.10 -13.30 3.28
N GLN A 9 -4.33 -12.92 2.92
CA GLN A 9 -4.75 -11.51 2.90
C GLN A 9 -4.53 -10.84 4.25
N ARG A 10 -5.04 -11.47 5.30
CA ARG A 10 -5.00 -10.91 6.65
C ARG A 10 -3.56 -10.74 7.13
N ARG A 11 -2.73 -11.75 6.87
CA ARG A 11 -1.31 -11.71 7.18
C ARG A 11 -0.57 -10.59 6.45
N LEU A 12 -0.90 -10.35 5.17
CA LEU A 12 -0.35 -9.24 4.39
C LEU A 12 -0.71 -7.88 5.00
N VAL A 13 -1.97 -7.69 5.42
CA VAL A 13 -2.40 -6.47 6.11
C VAL A 13 -1.65 -6.28 7.41
N GLU A 14 -1.59 -7.31 8.26
CA GLU A 14 -0.89 -7.25 9.55
C GLU A 14 0.57 -6.84 9.37
N LEU A 15 1.30 -7.43 8.41
CA LEU A 15 2.69 -7.07 8.13
C LEU A 15 2.87 -5.60 7.69
N ILE A 16 1.93 -5.08 6.90
CA ILE A 16 1.98 -3.69 6.41
C ILE A 16 1.67 -2.72 7.56
N GLU A 17 0.70 -3.05 8.41
CA GLU A 17 0.35 -2.26 9.59
C GLU A 17 1.44 -2.28 10.66
N GLU A 18 2.12 -3.41 10.88
CA GLU A 18 3.29 -3.52 11.76
C GLU A 18 4.44 -2.61 11.31
N GLU A 19 4.60 -2.41 10.00
CA GLU A 19 5.56 -1.46 9.43
C GLU A 19 5.09 0.02 9.55
N GLY A 20 3.97 0.28 10.20
CA GLY A 20 3.44 1.61 10.48
C GLY A 20 2.70 2.25 9.31
N TRP A 21 2.22 1.46 8.36
CA TRP A 21 1.34 1.92 7.29
C TRP A 21 -0.13 1.69 7.68
N ASP A 22 -0.98 2.67 7.40
CA ASP A 22 -2.43 2.55 7.57
C ASP A 22 -3.04 2.03 6.26
N VAL A 23 -3.50 0.78 6.26
CA VAL A 23 -4.11 0.14 5.08
C VAL A 23 -5.53 0.68 4.90
N THR A 24 -5.79 1.32 3.76
CA THR A 24 -7.08 1.97 3.47
C THR A 24 -7.96 1.18 2.52
N ASP A 25 -7.36 0.36 1.66
CA ASP A 25 -8.07 -0.43 0.67
C ASP A 25 -7.30 -1.70 0.32
N LEU A 26 -8.03 -2.79 0.10
CA LEU A 26 -7.48 -4.07 -0.32
C LEU A 26 -8.44 -4.73 -1.31
N GLU A 27 -7.92 -5.08 -2.48
CA GLU A 27 -8.63 -5.80 -3.53
C GLU A 27 -7.95 -7.13 -3.82
N ILE A 28 -8.73 -8.23 -3.85
CA ILE A 28 -8.26 -9.54 -4.30
C ILE A 28 -9.02 -9.93 -5.55
N SER A 29 -8.26 -10.27 -6.59
CA SER A 29 -8.78 -10.83 -7.83
C SER A 29 -8.14 -12.20 -8.05
N ALA A 30 -8.95 -13.26 -8.00
CA ALA A 30 -8.54 -14.56 -8.52
C ALA A 30 -8.62 -14.48 -10.06
N TYR A 31 -7.50 -14.68 -10.73
CA TYR A 31 -7.45 -14.77 -12.19
C TYR A 31 -7.38 -16.24 -12.58
N ASP A 32 -8.48 -16.76 -13.11
CA ASP A 32 -8.51 -18.07 -13.77
C ASP A 32 -8.09 -17.86 -15.22
N SER A 33 -6.80 -18.05 -15.51
CA SER A 33 -6.24 -17.81 -16.85
C SER A 33 -6.76 -18.86 -17.84
N PRO A 34 -7.53 -18.48 -18.89
CA PRO A 34 -7.98 -19.44 -19.89
C PRO A 34 -6.86 -19.92 -20.83
N TRP A 35 -5.63 -19.42 -20.63
CA TRP A 35 -4.45 -19.68 -21.46
C TRP A 35 -3.34 -20.39 -20.70
N SER A 36 -3.46 -20.55 -19.38
CA SER A 36 -2.55 -21.40 -18.61
C SER A 36 -3.11 -22.82 -18.63
N ASP A 37 -2.38 -23.75 -19.26
CA ASP A 37 -2.62 -25.20 -19.12
C ASP A 37 -2.28 -25.72 -17.69
N GLU A 38 -1.98 -24.82 -16.75
CA GLU A 38 -1.65 -25.11 -15.36
C GLU A 38 -2.91 -24.92 -14.50
N ASP A 39 -3.38 -26.00 -13.88
CA ASP A 39 -4.50 -26.11 -12.92
C ASP A 39 -4.29 -25.30 -11.62
N ASP A 40 -3.39 -24.30 -11.62
CA ASP A 40 -3.00 -23.51 -10.47
C ASP A 40 -3.65 -22.11 -10.54
N PRO A 41 -4.72 -21.85 -9.77
CA PRO A 41 -5.37 -20.55 -9.77
C PRO A 41 -4.43 -19.47 -9.20
N GLU A 42 -4.17 -18.42 -9.99
CA GLU A 42 -3.35 -17.29 -9.55
C GLU A 42 -4.22 -16.23 -8.86
N ALA A 43 -3.90 -15.88 -7.62
CA ALA A 43 -4.52 -14.77 -6.90
C ALA A 43 -3.66 -13.51 -6.99
N THR A 44 -4.23 -12.40 -7.47
CA THR A 44 -3.61 -11.08 -7.44
C THR A 44 -4.21 -10.26 -6.31
N VAL A 45 -3.37 -9.61 -5.50
CA VAL A 45 -3.78 -8.71 -4.42
C VAL A 45 -3.24 -7.31 -4.68
N THR A 46 -4.12 -6.31 -4.66
CA THR A 46 -3.79 -4.88 -4.73
C THR A 46 -4.06 -4.24 -3.37
N ILE A 47 -3.09 -3.51 -2.81
CA ILE A 47 -3.20 -2.88 -1.48
C ILE A 47 -2.90 -1.39 -1.60
N THR A 48 -3.78 -0.56 -1.05
CA THR A 48 -3.54 0.88 -0.87
C THR A 48 -3.33 1.18 0.60
N ALA A 49 -2.17 1.77 0.93
CA ALA A 49 -1.83 2.14 2.30
C ALA A 49 -1.15 3.51 2.35
N ARG A 50 -1.23 4.19 3.50
CA ARG A 50 -0.63 5.51 3.75
C ARG A 50 0.26 5.49 4.98
N LYS A 51 1.39 6.17 4.92
CA LYS A 51 2.25 6.40 6.09
C LYS A 51 2.67 7.87 6.11
N PRO A 52 2.43 8.61 7.20
CA PRO A 52 2.96 9.97 7.32
C PRO A 52 4.48 9.88 7.47
N TYR A 53 5.19 10.67 6.68
CA TYR A 53 6.62 10.88 6.85
C TYR A 53 6.81 12.21 7.56
N GLU A 54 7.66 12.23 8.58
CA GLU A 54 8.10 13.51 9.14
C GLU A 54 8.80 14.28 8.03
N SER A 55 8.32 15.50 7.76
CA SER A 55 9.05 16.42 6.89
C SER A 55 10.26 16.89 7.70
N ASP A 56 11.43 16.33 7.40
CA ASP A 56 12.72 16.83 7.88
C ASP A 56 12.91 18.25 7.30
N GLY A 57 12.25 19.25 7.89
CA GLY A 57 12.11 20.55 7.25
C GLY A 57 11.17 21.57 7.91
N GLU A 58 10.80 21.42 9.19
CA GLU A 58 10.28 22.55 9.98
C GLU A 58 11.32 22.97 11.02
N GLY A 59 12.33 23.68 10.55
CA GLY A 59 13.41 24.19 11.39
C GLY A 59 14.31 25.20 10.69
N GLY A 60 13.78 26.38 10.34
CA GLY A 60 14.58 27.58 10.15
C GLY A 60 14.32 28.41 8.89
N GLU A 61 13.74 29.59 9.09
CA GLU A 61 14.10 30.82 8.36
C GLU A 61 13.66 30.97 6.88
N ASP A 62 12.34 31.02 6.60
CA ASP A 62 11.79 31.59 5.34
C ASP A 62 11.18 33.01 5.55
N ASP A 63 11.79 33.81 6.44
CA ASP A 63 11.48 35.25 6.60
C ASP A 63 12.52 36.16 5.89
N GLU A 64 13.38 35.59 5.04
CA GLU A 64 14.37 36.32 4.21
C GLU A 64 14.38 35.85 2.75
N ASN A 65 13.20 35.77 2.11
CA ASN A 65 13.12 35.51 0.67
C ASN A 65 13.12 36.84 -0.14
N PRO A 66 14.28 37.30 -0.69
CA PRO A 66 14.39 38.60 -1.37
C PRO A 66 13.68 38.65 -2.74
N PHE A 67 13.03 37.57 -3.18
CA PHE A 67 12.37 37.48 -4.49
C PHE A 67 10.85 37.55 -4.43
N ARG A 68 10.24 37.77 -3.25
CA ARG A 68 8.79 38.00 -3.16
C ARG A 68 8.46 39.42 -3.66
N PHE A 69 8.18 39.56 -4.94
CA PHE A 69 7.72 40.81 -5.55
C PHE A 69 6.44 41.31 -4.87
N LYS A 70 6.44 42.61 -4.53
CA LYS A 70 5.37 43.37 -3.87
C LYS A 70 4.26 43.77 -4.84
#